data_AF-A0A382AEI3-F1
#
_entry.id   AF-A0A382AEI3-F1
#
_cell.length_a   1.000
_cell.length_b   1.000
_cell.length_c   1.000
_cell.angle_alpha   90.00
_cell.angle_beta   90.00
_cell.angle_gamma   90.00
#
_symmetry.space_group_name_H-M   'P 1'
#
loop_
_entity.id
_entity.type
_entity.pdbx_description
1 polymer ?
#
loop_
_entity_poly.entity_id
_entity_poly.type
_entity_poly.pdbx_seq_one_letter_code
_entity_poly.pdbx_strand_id
1 'polypeptide(L)'
;AANPYLLQAVLIGTGLWGVENKTAPGKRLDIDMYAEGHKVRNAPKLPLNLLDALRNFQQNKILRGILGAAFADSYYKLKMDEWNNYMQHFSEWERLNALDV
;
A
#
# COMPACT_ATOMS: atom_id res chain seq x y z
N ALA A 1 3.14 9.44 -5.38
CA ALA A 1 4.06 9.01 -6.46
C ALA A 1 5.05 7.98 -5.91
N ALA A 2 5.53 7.04 -6.73
CA ALA A 2 6.49 6.03 -6.32
C ALA A 2 7.91 6.39 -6.79
N ASN A 3 8.93 6.05 -6.00
CA ASN A 3 10.31 6.09 -6.47
C ASN A 3 10.49 4.95 -7.49
N PRO A 4 10.92 5.25 -8.74
CA PRO A 4 10.96 4.25 -9.82
C PRO A 4 11.91 3.09 -9.51
N TYR A 5 13.00 3.34 -8.78
CA TYR A 5 13.95 2.31 -8.38
C TYR A 5 13.39 1.41 -7.29
N LEU A 6 12.78 1.99 -6.25
CA LEU A 6 12.17 1.22 -5.16
C LEU A 6 11.00 0.38 -5.66
N LEU A 7 10.19 0.91 -6.59
CA LEU A 7 9.09 0.18 -7.21
C LEU A 7 9.60 -1.08 -7.91
N GLN A 8 10.61 -0.93 -8.78
CA GLN A 8 11.19 -2.05 -9.53
C GLN A 8 11.85 -3.07 -8.58
N ALA A 9 12.61 -2.61 -7.59
CA ALA A 9 13.27 -3.47 -6.62
C ALA A 9 12.27 -4.34 -5.84
N VAL A 10 11.16 -3.76 -5.36
CA VAL A 10 10.14 -4.49 -4.62
C VAL A 10 9.38 -5.47 -5.51
N LEU A 11 9.03 -5.07 -6.74
CA LEU A 11 8.33 -5.96 -7.68
C LEU A 11 9.19 -7.18 -8.04
N ILE A 12 10.47 -6.97 -8.35
CA ILE A 12 11.39 -8.07 -8.66
C ILE A 12 11.60 -8.94 -7.41
N GLY A 13 11.91 -8.33 -6.27
CA GLY A 13 12.17 -9.08 -5.03
C GLY A 13 10.99 -9.92 -4.57
N THR A 14 9.76 -9.40 -4.65
CA THR A 14 8.55 -10.16 -4.29
C THR A 14 8.23 -11.25 -5.31
N GLY A 15 8.45 -10.99 -6.60
CA GLY A 15 8.30 -12.00 -7.65
C GLY A 15 9.27 -13.17 -7.45
N LEU A 16 10.55 -12.89 -7.19
CA LEU A 16 11.55 -13.92 -6.89
C LEU A 16 11.19 -14.71 -5.64
N TRP A 17 10.83 -14.02 -4.54
CA TRP A 17 10.40 -14.67 -3.31
C TRP A 17 9.20 -15.60 -3.54
N GLY A 18 8.22 -15.17 -4.35
CA GLY A 18 7.05 -15.98 -4.70
C GLY A 18 7.38 -17.24 -5.50
N VAL A 19 8.33 -17.15 -6.44
CA VAL A 19 8.84 -18.30 -7.22
C VAL A 19 9.60 -19.28 -6.32
N GLU A 20 10.52 -18.79 -5.49
CA GLU A 20 11.31 -19.61 -4.55
C GLU A 20 10.42 -20.36 -3.56
N ASN A 21 9.40 -19.69 -3.03
CA ASN A 21 8.48 -20.25 -2.05
C ASN A 21 7.26 -20.95 -2.69
N LYS A 22 7.23 -21.06 -4.02
CA LYS A 22 6.14 -21.71 -4.79
C LYS A 22 4.75 -21.24 -4.37
N THR A 23 4.61 -19.93 -4.14
CA THR A 23 3.36 -19.37 -3.63
C THR A 23 2.26 -19.43 -4.69
N ALA A 24 1.05 -19.81 -4.28
CA ALA A 24 -0.11 -19.83 -5.16
C ALA A 24 -0.68 -18.41 -5.30
N PRO A 25 -0.83 -17.85 -6.52
CA PRO A 25 -1.41 -16.52 -6.73
C PRO A 25 -2.93 -16.47 -6.52
N GLY A 26 -3.55 -17.60 -6.16
CA GLY A 26 -5.00 -17.75 -6.04
C GLY A 26 -5.68 -18.05 -7.38
N LYS A 27 -7.01 -18.04 -7.37
CA LYS A 27 -7.82 -18.28 -8.57
C LYS A 27 -7.89 -16.99 -9.39
N ARG A 28 -7.71 -17.13 -10.70
CA ARG A 28 -7.98 -16.05 -11.66
C ARG A 28 -9.45 -15.64 -11.59
N LEU A 29 -9.70 -14.34 -11.73
CA LEU A 29 -11.04 -13.76 -11.79
C LEU A 29 -11.24 -13.18 -13.19
N ASP A 30 -12.18 -13.73 -13.96
CA ASP A 30 -12.51 -13.32 -15.34
C ASP A 30 -13.84 -12.55 -15.36
N ILE A 31 -13.86 -11.41 -14.67
CA ILE A 31 -15.03 -10.51 -14.61
C ILE A 31 -14.58 -9.07 -14.77
N ASP A 32 -15.50 -8.19 -15.15
CA ASP A 32 -15.25 -6.76 -15.05
C ASP A 32 -15.30 -6.34 -13.57
N MET A 33 -14.14 -6.08 -12.96
CA MET A 33 -14.08 -5.67 -11.55
C MET A 33 -14.78 -4.35 -11.25
N TYR A 34 -14.91 -3.46 -12.23
CA TYR A 34 -15.58 -2.17 -12.03
C TYR A 34 -17.10 -2.33 -12.00
N ALA A 35 -17.68 -3.13 -12.90
CA ALA A 35 -19.12 -3.35 -12.97
C ALA A 35 -19.60 -4.48 -12.01
N GLU A 36 -18.79 -5.53 -11.87
CA GLU A 36 -19.19 -6.78 -11.24
C GLU A 36 -18.43 -7.10 -9.95
N GLY A 37 -17.61 -6.18 -9.44
CA GLY A 37 -16.79 -6.41 -8.23
C GLY A 37 -17.59 -6.84 -7.01
N HIS A 38 -18.86 -6.44 -6.90
CA HIS A 38 -19.78 -6.87 -5.85
C HIS A 38 -20.04 -8.39 -5.82
N LYS A 39 -19.79 -9.11 -6.94
CA LYS A 39 -19.90 -10.56 -7.02
C LYS A 39 -18.74 -11.27 -6.30
N VAL A 40 -17.64 -10.56 -6.03
CA VAL A 40 -16.46 -11.11 -5.36
C VAL A 40 -16.47 -10.76 -3.88
N ARG A 41 -16.76 -11.76 -3.04
CA ARG A 41 -16.92 -11.55 -1.59
C ARG A 41 -15.61 -11.54 -0.80
N ASN A 42 -14.57 -12.22 -1.29
CA ASN A 42 -13.35 -12.51 -0.52
C ASN A 42 -12.07 -12.03 -1.22
N ALA A 43 -12.15 -11.04 -2.12
CA ALA A 43 -10.94 -10.47 -2.72
C ALA A 43 -10.21 -9.61 -1.68
N PRO A 44 -8.88 -9.78 -1.53
CA PRO A 44 -8.07 -8.83 -0.77
C PRO A 44 -8.20 -7.44 -1.39
N LYS A 45 -8.50 -6.44 -0.56
CA LYS A 45 -8.58 -5.04 -0.98
C LYS A 45 -7.22 -4.39 -0.80
N LEU A 46 -6.88 -3.49 -1.72
CA LEU A 46 -5.75 -2.59 -1.52
C LEU A 46 -6.06 -1.63 -0.36
N PRO A 47 -5.02 -1.15 0.35
CA PRO A 47 -5.20 -0.09 1.35
C PRO A 47 -5.89 1.12 0.73
N LEU A 48 -6.84 1.70 1.47
CA LEU A 48 -7.62 2.86 1.00
C LEU A 48 -6.84 4.17 1.08
N ASN A 49 -5.81 4.22 1.92
CA ASN A 49 -4.99 5.40 2.17
C ASN A 49 -3.55 4.99 2.46
N LEU A 50 -2.68 6.00 2.54
CA LEU A 50 -1.25 5.81 2.79
C LEU A 50 -0.98 5.22 4.18
N LEU A 51 -1.70 5.65 5.22
CA LEU A 51 -1.51 5.15 6.59
C LEU A 51 -1.72 3.63 6.68
N ASP A 52 -2.78 3.12 6.07
CA ASP A 52 -3.07 1.69 6.04
C ASP A 52 -2.00 0.93 5.24
N ALA A 53 -1.53 1.51 4.12
CA ALA A 53 -0.44 0.94 3.35
C ALA A 53 0.86 0.86 4.16
N LEU A 54 1.18 1.91 4.91
CA LEU A 54 2.37 1.96 5.78
C LEU A 54 2.29 0.96 6.92
N ARG A 55 1.14 0.84 7.58
CA ARG A 55 0.91 -0.16 8.65
C ARG A 55 1.06 -1.59 8.12
N ASN A 56 0.47 -1.88 6.97
CA ASN A 56 0.62 -3.18 6.31
C ASN A 56 2.09 -3.45 5.92
N PHE A 57 2.79 -2.44 5.41
CA PHE A 57 4.22 -2.53 5.09
C PHE A 57 5.08 -2.82 6.33
N GLN A 58 4.84 -2.12 7.44
CA GLN A 58 5.59 -2.30 8.68
C GLN A 58 5.44 -3.72 9.26
N GLN A 59 4.27 -4.33 9.10
CA GLN A 59 3.98 -5.69 9.57
C GLN A 59 4.48 -6.78 8.61
N ASN A 60 4.79 -6.43 7.36
CA ASN A 60 5.18 -7.39 6.33
C ASN A 60 6.67 -7.74 6.42
N LYS A 61 6.98 -8.87 7.07
CA LYS A 61 8.35 -9.38 7.25
C LYS A 61 9.05 -9.70 5.92
N ILE A 62 8.31 -10.11 4.89
CA ILE A 62 8.86 -10.48 3.58
C ILE A 62 9.37 -9.24 2.87
N LEU A 63 8.52 -8.22 2.73
CA LEU A 63 8.89 -6.94 2.10
C LEU A 63 10.04 -6.25 2.84
N ARG A 64 10.00 -6.27 4.17
CA ARG A 64 11.07 -5.73 5.01
C ARG A 64 12.38 -6.52 4.87
N GLY A 65 12.30 -7.83 4.65
CA GLY A 65 13.45 -8.67 4.34
C GLY A 65 14.07 -8.32 2.99
N ILE A 66 13.25 -8.19 1.94
CA ILE A 66 13.68 -7.84 0.58
C ILE A 66 14.40 -6.48 0.54
N LEU A 67 13.88 -5.49 1.25
CA LEU A 67 14.43 -4.14 1.28
C LEU A 67 15.56 -3.94 2.30
N GLY A 68 15.73 -4.89 3.23
CA GLY A 68 16.56 -4.74 4.42
C GLY A 68 15.84 -3.97 5.53
N ALA A 69 15.88 -4.51 6.75
CA ALA A 69 15.10 -4.00 7.88
C ALA A 69 15.42 -2.52 8.22
N ALA A 70 16.70 -2.15 8.27
CA ALA A 70 17.12 -0.78 8.61
C ALA A 70 16.63 0.26 7.59
N PHE A 71 16.70 -0.07 6.29
CA PHE A 71 16.17 0.78 5.23
C PHE A 71 14.64 0.86 5.31
N ALA A 72 13.96 -0.28 5.48
CA ALA A 72 12.51 -0.33 5.58
C ALA A 72 11.98 0.49 6.77
N ASP A 73 12.65 0.45 7.93
CA ASP A 73 12.29 1.25 9.10
C ASP A 73 12.49 2.75 8.86
N SER A 74 13.60 3.12 8.23
CA SER A 74 13.88 4.52 7.87
C SER A 74 12.84 5.05 6.88
N TYR A 75 12.49 4.24 5.87
CA TYR A 75 11.47 4.58 4.88
C TYR A 75 10.07 4.71 5.51
N TYR A 76 9.70 3.78 6.39
CA TYR A 76 8.44 3.82 7.12
C TYR A 76 8.33 5.10 7.95
N LYS A 77 9.38 5.45 8.70
CA LYS A 77 9.43 6.67 9.51
C LYS A 77 9.22 7.92 8.65
N LEU A 78 10.01 8.05 7.57
CA LEU A 78 9.90 9.17 6.63
C LEU A 78 8.48 9.34 6.07
N LYS A 79 7.84 8.24 5.66
CA LYS A 79 6.49 8.27 5.10
C LYS A 79 5.39 8.49 6.13
N MET A 80 5.61 8.05 7.37
CA MET A 80 4.71 8.36 8.48
C MET A 80 4.76 9.85 8.84
N ASP A 81 5.95 10.46 8.82
CA ASP A 81 6.10 11.91 9.01
C ASP A 81 5.39 12.70 7.88
N GLU A 82 5.53 12.26 6.63
CA GLU A 82 4.79 12.83 5.48
C GLU A 82 3.27 12.74 5.67
N TRP A 83 2.76 11.59 6.11
CA TRP A 83 1.34 11.41 6.41
C TRP A 83 0.86 12.34 7.53
N ASN A 84 1.60 12.42 8.64
CA ASN A 84 1.25 13.27 9.77
C ASN A 84 1.22 14.74 9.36
N ASN A 85 2.19 15.19 8.57
CA ASN A 85 2.24 16.55 8.04
C ASN A 85 1.02 16.84 7.14
N TYR A 86 0.65 15.90 6.28
CA TYR A 86 -0.54 16.05 5.43
C TYR A 86 -1.83 16.15 6.24
N MET A 87 -2.01 15.27 7.23
CA MET A 87 -3.24 15.23 8.05
C MET A 87 -3.40 16.44 8.98
N GLN A 88 -2.33 17.18 9.25
CA GLN A 88 -2.39 18.43 10.00
C GLN A 88 -2.85 19.62 9.13
N HIS A 89 -2.86 19.45 7.81
CA HIS A 89 -3.27 20.50 6.89
C HIS A 89 -4.80 20.49 6.74
N PHE A 90 -5.42 21.64 6.99
CA PHE A 90 -6.85 21.82 6.73
C PHE A 90 -7.05 22.07 5.23
N SER A 91 -7.66 21.11 4.57
CA SER A 91 -7.85 21.16 3.12
C SER A 91 -8.90 22.19 2.74
N GLU A 92 -8.83 22.67 1.50
CA GLU A 92 -9.82 23.59 0.94
C GLU A 92 -11.23 22.99 0.94
N TRP A 93 -11.35 21.67 0.72
CA TRP A 93 -12.63 20.98 0.80
C TRP A 93 -13.21 21.06 2.21
N GLU A 94 -12.41 20.79 3.24
CA GLU A 94 -12.86 20.90 4.63
C GLU A 94 -13.24 22.34 4.96
N ARG A 95 -12.51 23.34 4.44
CA ARG A 95 -12.86 24.75 4.60
C ARG A 95 -14.22 25.10 4.03
N LEU A 96 -14.55 24.61 2.83
CA LEU A 96 -15.83 24.88 2.18
C LEU A 96 -17.00 24.11 2.81
N ASN A 97 -16.75 22.99 3.49
CA ASN A 97 -17.81 22.10 4.01
C ASN A 97 -17.96 22.12 5.53
N ALA A 98 -17.03 22.72 6.28
CA ALA A 98 -17.06 22.76 7.74
C ALA A 98 -17.39 24.15 8.34
N LEU A 99 -17.38 25.22 7.53
CA LEU A 99 -17.56 26.60 8.01
C LEU A 99 -18.98 27.17 7.81
N ASP A 100 -19.95 26.39 7.31
CA ASP A 100 -21.38 26.77 7.26
C ASP A 100 -22.06 26.53 8.63
N VAL A 101 -21.56 27.21 9.68
CA VAL A 101 -22.22 27.37 10.98
C VAL A 101 -22.36 28.84 11.33
#